data_AF-A0AAW1MSG8-F1
#
_entry.id   AF-A0AAW1MSG8-F1
#
_cell.length_a   1.000
_cell.length_b   1.000
_cell.length_c   1.000
_cell.angle_alpha   90.00
_cell.angle_beta   90.00
_cell.angle_gamma   90.00
#
_symmetry.space_group_name_H-M   'P 1'
#
loop_
_entity.id
_entity.type
_entity.pdbx_description
1 polymer ?
#
loop_
_entity_poly.entity_id
_entity_poly.type
_entity_poly.pdbx_seq_one_letter_code
_entity_poly.pdbx_strand_id
1 'polypeptide(L)'
;MIRECLKDDAQVWWEMVVDEVTNIADFETIFMDQYWGPTTLIRARTDLLFDKYRGVESRENYLIKEYSIIKFLTPPMSETEIVLQLAYHFG
;
A
#
# COMPACT_ATOMS: atom_id res chain seq x y z
N MET A 1 -7.66 3.54 23.08
CA MET A 1 -6.69 2.45 22.83
C MET A 1 -6.49 2.13 21.35
N ILE A 2 -7.51 1.73 20.56
CA ILE A 2 -7.34 1.55 19.09
C ILE A 2 -7.63 2.86 18.33
N ARG A 3 -8.78 3.49 18.57
CA ARG A 3 -9.20 4.73 17.90
C ARG A 3 -8.17 5.86 17.97
N GLU A 4 -7.47 5.98 19.10
CA GLU A 4 -6.45 7.02 19.33
C GLU A 4 -5.16 6.80 18.53
N CYS A 5 -4.94 5.59 18.02
CA CYS A 5 -3.78 5.23 17.21
C CYS A 5 -4.05 5.41 15.71
N LEU A 6 -5.31 5.57 15.31
CA LEU A 6 -5.71 5.77 13.92
C LEU A 6 -5.84 7.27 13.64
N LYS A 7 -5.42 7.68 12.44
CA LYS A 7 -5.44 9.07 12.02
C LYS A 7 -6.08 9.20 10.65
N ASP A 8 -6.65 10.38 10.38
CA ASP A 8 -7.20 10.75 9.10
C ASP A 8 -8.18 9.69 8.57
N ASP A 9 -7.96 9.19 7.35
CA ASP A 9 -8.82 8.21 6.69
C ASP A 9 -8.96 6.91 7.49
N ALA A 10 -7.94 6.50 8.25
CA ALA A 10 -8.00 5.30 9.06
C ALA A 10 -8.91 5.46 10.28
N GLN A 11 -9.02 6.67 10.82
CA GLN A 11 -9.96 6.95 11.89
C GLN A 11 -11.41 6.93 11.37
N VAL A 12 -11.65 7.55 10.21
CA VAL A 12 -12.98 7.56 9.58
C VAL A 12 -13.42 6.14 9.22
N TRP A 13 -12.53 5.34 8.64
CA TRP A 13 -12.78 3.92 8.37
C TRP A 13 -13.17 3.15 9.63
N TRP A 14 -12.42 3.34 10.72
CA TRP A 14 -12.68 2.65 11.98
C TRP A 14 -14.06 2.95 12.56
N GLU A 15 -14.52 4.20 12.45
CA GLU A 15 -15.85 4.60 12.90
C GLU A 15 -16.98 3.91 12.12
N MET A 16 -16.72 3.42 10.90
CA MET A 16 -17.70 2.68 10.10
C MET A 16 -17.76 1.19 10.42
N VAL A 17 -16.68 0.59 10.93
CA VAL A 17 -16.55 -0.87 11.10
C VAL A 17 -16.42 -1.32 12.56
N VAL A 18 -16.31 -0.38 13.51
CA VAL A 18 -16.08 -0.68 14.93
C VAL A 18 -17.13 -1.62 15.53
N ASP A 19 -18.39 -1.52 15.09
CA ASP A 19 -19.49 -2.36 15.58
C ASP A 19 -19.40 -3.82 15.10
N GLU A 20 -18.60 -4.09 14.06
CA GLU A 20 -18.34 -5.43 13.53
C GLU A 20 -17.18 -6.13 14.25
N VAL A 21 -16.42 -5.40 15.05
CA VAL A 21 -15.22 -5.90 15.73
C VAL A 21 -15.53 -6.28 17.17
N THR A 22 -15.46 -7.58 17.49
CA THR A 22 -15.75 -8.06 18.84
C THR A 22 -14.52 -8.16 19.73
N ASN A 23 -13.34 -8.30 19.12
CA ASN A 23 -12.07 -8.48 19.82
C ASN A 23 -10.88 -7.98 18.97
N ILE A 24 -9.68 -7.97 19.55
CA ILE A 24 -8.47 -7.48 18.89
C ILE A 24 -8.07 -8.30 17.65
N ALA A 25 -8.34 -9.61 17.63
CA ALA A 25 -8.00 -10.46 16.48
C ALA A 25 -8.94 -10.19 15.29
N ASP A 26 -10.21 -9.87 15.55
CA ASP A 26 -11.14 -9.41 14.52
C ASP A 26 -10.66 -8.09 13.92
N PHE A 27 -10.22 -7.15 14.78
CA PHE A 27 -9.64 -5.87 14.34
C PHE A 27 -8.45 -6.11 13.42
N GLU A 28 -7.48 -6.93 13.84
CA GLU A 28 -6.29 -7.22 13.04
C GLU A 28 -6.65 -7.82 11.68
N THR A 29 -7.60 -8.76 11.65
CA THR A 29 -8.04 -9.40 10.42
C THR A 29 -8.69 -8.39 9.47
N ILE A 30 -9.64 -7.60 9.96
CA ILE A 30 -10.39 -6.63 9.15
C ILE A 30 -9.49 -5.46 8.71
N PHE A 31 -8.60 -5.00 9.59
CA PHE A 31 -7.61 -3.97 9.28
C PHE A 31 -6.65 -4.43 8.18
N MET A 32 -6.13 -5.65 8.30
CA MET A 32 -5.23 -6.21 7.30
C MET A 32 -5.93 -6.43 5.98
N ASP A 33 -7.19 -6.85 5.94
CA ASP A 33 -7.93 -6.98 4.68
C ASP A 33 -8.19 -5.62 4.02
N GLN A 34 -8.58 -4.60 4.80
CA GLN A 34 -8.81 -3.25 4.26
C GLN A 34 -7.52 -2.64 3.67
N TYR A 35 -6.43 -2.65 4.42
CA TYR A 35 -5.22 -1.90 4.07
C TYR A 35 -4.13 -2.73 3.40
N TRP A 36 -4.23 -4.05 3.48
CA TRP A 36 -3.25 -4.98 2.92
C TRP A 36 -3.89 -6.22 2.27
N GLY A 37 -5.21 -6.19 2.04
CA GLY A 37 -5.92 -7.30 1.42
C GLY A 37 -5.71 -7.37 -0.10
N PRO A 38 -6.26 -8.41 -0.73
CA PRO A 38 -6.05 -8.69 -2.16
C PRO A 38 -6.39 -7.51 -3.07
N THR A 39 -7.49 -6.81 -2.80
CA THR A 39 -7.92 -5.65 -3.61
C THR A 39 -6.91 -4.50 -3.55
N THR A 40 -6.40 -4.20 -2.35
CA THR A 40 -5.40 -3.14 -2.14
C THR A 40 -4.08 -3.51 -2.79
N LEU A 41 -3.66 -4.77 -2.70
CA LEU A 41 -2.46 -5.28 -3.37
C LEU A 41 -2.58 -5.26 -4.90
N ILE A 42 -3.74 -5.63 -5.44
CA ILE A 42 -4.02 -5.55 -6.89
C ILE A 42 -3.91 -4.10 -7.35
N ARG A 43 -4.57 -3.17 -6.64
CA ARG A 43 -4.51 -1.75 -6.97
C ARG A 43 -3.08 -1.21 -6.92
N ALA A 44 -2.34 -1.49 -5.85
CA ALA A 44 -0.94 -1.10 -5.73
C ALA A 44 -0.09 -1.63 -6.88
N ARG A 45 -0.31 -2.89 -7.30
CA ARG A 45 0.38 -3.48 -8.45
C ARG A 45 -0.03 -2.82 -9.77
N THR A 46 -1.30 -2.47 -9.96
CA THR A 46 -1.78 -1.75 -11.15
C THR A 46 -1.15 -0.36 -11.22
N ASP A 47 -1.20 0.40 -10.12
CA ASP A 47 -0.61 1.74 -10.05
C ASP A 47 0.89 1.66 -10.38
N LEU A 48 1.60 0.68 -9.82
CA LEU A 48 3.00 0.43 -10.14
C LEU A 48 3.27 0.08 -11.61
N LEU A 49 2.39 -0.70 -12.25
CA LEU A 49 2.61 -1.13 -13.63
C LEU A 49 2.39 0.01 -14.65
N PHE A 50 1.52 0.97 -14.32
CA PHE A 50 1.03 1.94 -15.28
C PHE A 50 1.35 3.39 -14.95
N ASP A 51 1.74 3.71 -13.72
CA ASP A 51 2.08 5.09 -13.36
C ASP A 51 3.47 5.47 -13.88
N LYS A 52 3.67 6.78 -14.05
CA LYS A 52 4.90 7.37 -14.59
C LYS A 52 5.37 8.50 -13.69
N TYR A 53 6.67 8.71 -13.65
CA TYR A 53 7.23 9.84 -12.92
C TYR A 53 6.78 11.17 -13.53
N ARG A 54 6.09 12.00 -12.75
CA ARG A 54 5.47 13.27 -13.21
C ARG A 54 6.28 14.52 -12.89
N GLY A 55 7.43 14.41 -12.22
CA GLY A 55 8.25 15.56 -11.87
C GLY A 55 7.79 16.38 -10.66
N VAL A 56 6.80 15.92 -9.90
CA VAL A 56 6.27 16.65 -8.72
C VAL A 56 7.20 16.55 -7.51
N GLU A 57 7.87 15.41 -7.34
CA GLU A 57 8.86 15.17 -6.29
C GLU A 57 10.24 14.83 -6.87
N SER A 58 11.28 14.75 -6.04
CA SER A 58 12.61 14.32 -6.50
C SER A 58 12.57 12.88 -7.02
N ARG A 59 13.41 12.56 -8.02
CA ARG A 59 13.48 11.21 -8.59
C ARG A 59 13.83 10.15 -7.54
N GLU A 60 14.70 10.51 -6.60
CA GLU A 60 15.12 9.65 -5.50
C GLU A 60 13.96 9.33 -4.56
N ASN A 61 13.18 10.33 -4.15
CA ASN A 61 12.03 10.13 -3.26
C ASN A 61 10.95 9.29 -3.94
N TYR A 62 10.70 9.55 -5.24
CA TYR A 62 9.80 8.74 -6.03
C TYR A 62 10.26 7.27 -6.08
N LEU A 63 11.52 7.02 -6.46
CA LEU A 63 12.09 5.67 -6.52
C LEU A 63 12.01 4.94 -5.17
N ILE A 64 12.31 5.62 -4.07
CA ILE A 64 12.23 5.04 -2.72
C ILE A 64 10.80 4.61 -2.40
N LYS A 65 9.79 5.45 -2.70
CA LYS A 65 8.38 5.12 -2.50
C LYS A 65 7.96 3.92 -3.32
N GLU A 66 8.21 3.94 -4.63
CA GLU A 66 7.87 2.84 -5.52
C GLU A 66 8.56 1.54 -5.08
N TYR A 67 9.87 1.57 -4.82
CA TYR A 67 10.62 0.41 -4.34
C TYR A 67 10.06 -0.16 -3.03
N SER A 68 9.67 0.70 -2.09
CA SER A 68 9.09 0.29 -0.80
C SER A 68 7.78 -0.48 -1.01
N ILE A 69 6.97 -0.10 -1.99
CA ILE A 69 5.75 -0.82 -2.34
C ILE A 69 6.11 -2.17 -2.98
N ILE A 70 6.95 -2.16 -4.03
CA ILE A 70 7.31 -3.37 -4.79
C ILE A 70 7.88 -4.46 -3.90
N LYS A 71 8.76 -4.09 -2.98
CA LYS A 71 9.48 -5.03 -2.11
C LYS A 71 8.56 -5.90 -1.26
N PHE A 72 7.36 -5.41 -0.94
CA PHE A 72 6.38 -6.12 -0.11
C PHE A 72 5.20 -6.67 -0.91
N LEU A 73 5.18 -6.54 -2.24
CA LEU A 73 4.13 -7.13 -3.06
C LEU A 73 4.23 -8.66 -3.04
N THR A 74 3.06 -9.31 -3.05
CA THR A 74 2.92 -10.75 -3.21
C THR A 74 2.33 -11.07 -4.60
N PRO A 75 2.91 -12.02 -5.37
CA PRO A 75 4.19 -12.69 -5.12
C PRO A 75 5.38 -11.72 -5.24
N PRO A 76 6.50 -12.02 -4.53
CA PRO A 76 7.70 -11.20 -4.59
C PRO A 76 8.30 -11.19 -6.00
N MET A 77 8.81 -10.03 -6.40
CA MET A 77 9.55 -9.85 -7.66
C MET A 77 11.05 -10.03 -7.42
N SER A 78 11.78 -10.54 -8.41
CA SER A 78 13.24 -10.58 -8.39
C SER A 78 13.83 -9.18 -8.55
N GLU A 79 15.02 -8.93 -8.01
CA GLU A 79 15.68 -7.62 -8.11
C GLU A 79 15.78 -7.11 -9.55
N THR A 80 16.04 -8.00 -10.52
CA THR A 80 16.08 -7.65 -11.95
C THR A 80 14.73 -7.13 -12.44
N GLU A 81 13.63 -7.79 -12.08
CA GLU A 81 12.28 -7.34 -12.44
C GLU A 81 11.96 -5.98 -11.81
N ILE A 82 12.35 -5.79 -10.54
CA ILE A 82 12.17 -4.52 -9.84
C ILE A 82 12.90 -3.38 -10.56
N VAL A 83 14.17 -3.58 -10.94
CA VAL A 83 14.96 -2.57 -11.65
C VAL A 83 14.34 -2.24 -13.01
N LEU A 84 13.92 -3.24 -13.77
CA LEU A 84 13.26 -3.03 -15.06
C LEU A 84 11.95 -2.28 -14.91
N GLN A 85 11.15 -2.62 -13.91
CA GLN A 85 9.89 -1.95 -13.63
C GLN A 85 10.13 -0.48 -13.25
N LEU A 86 11.02 -0.20 -12.29
CA LEU A 86 11.32 1.17 -11.89
C LEU A 86 11.91 2.00 -13.04
N ALA A 87 12.74 1.41 -13.90
CA ALA A 87 13.27 2.08 -15.08
C ALA A 87 12.16 2.49 -16.06
N TYR A 88 11.10 1.68 -16.20
CA TYR A 88 9.95 2.01 -17.04
C TYR A 88 9.29 3.32 -16.62
N HIS A 89 9.32 3.72 -15.35
CA HIS A 89 8.63 4.93 -14.88
C HIS A 89 9.26 6.23 -15.40
N PHE A 90 10.51 6.17 -15.90
CA PHE A 90 11.26 7.31 -16.42
C PHE A 90 11.44 7.30 -17.95
N GLY A 91 10.93 6.25 -18.61
CA GLY A 91 10.89 6.14 -20.08
C GLY A 91 9.63 6.70 -20.70
#